data_AF-A0A3D3PP42-F1
#
_entry.id   AF-A0A3D3PP42-F1
#
_cell.length_a   1.000
_cell.length_b   1.000
_cell.length_c   1.000
_cell.angle_alpha   90.00
_cell.angle_beta   90.00
_cell.angle_gamma   90.00
#
_symmetry.space_group_name_H-M   'P 1'
#
loop_
_entity.id
_entity.type
_entity.pdbx_description
1 polymer ?
#
loop_
_entity_poly.entity_id
_entity_poly.type
_entity_poly.pdbx_seq_one_letter_code
_entity_poly.pdbx_strand_id
1 'polypeptide(L)'
;GKEVIGLGISMEKGGDIIALGKNLESTASFIKSKLPVGIELQRVADQPKAVTASVSEFLRTLTEAVLIVLAVSFIALGWHTKPFRLDARPGLVVALTIPLVLAVTFLFMRIFDIDLHKISLGALIIA
;
A
#
# COMPACT_ATOMS: atom_id res chain seq x y z
N GLY A 1 3.29 11.67 -36.35
CA GLY A 1 2.41 11.53 -35.16
C GLY A 1 1.02 11.17 -35.62
N LYS A 2 0.19 10.55 -34.77
CA LYS A 2 -1.23 10.34 -35.04
C LYS A 2 -2.02 11.45 -34.34
N GLU A 3 -3.14 11.90 -34.92
CA GLU A 3 -4.07 12.80 -34.23
C GLU A 3 -4.66 12.09 -33.01
N VAL A 4 -4.66 12.76 -31.87
CA VAL A 4 -5.12 12.20 -30.59
C VAL A 4 -5.99 13.20 -29.85
N ILE A 5 -6.99 12.67 -29.15
CA ILE A 5 -7.79 13.44 -28.19
C ILE A 5 -7.39 12.96 -26.79
N GLY A 6 -6.91 13.89 -25.96
CA GLY A 6 -6.58 13.63 -24.57
C GLY A 6 -7.78 13.90 -23.66
N LEU A 7 -8.10 12.96 -22.78
CA LEU A 7 -9.11 13.13 -21.73
C LEU A 7 -8.44 13.01 -20.35
N GLY A 8 -8.39 14.11 -19.62
CA GLY A 8 -7.92 14.15 -18.24
C GLY A 8 -9.07 13.95 -17.26
N ILE A 9 -8.93 13.01 -16.34
CA ILE A 9 -9.93 12.73 -15.30
C ILE A 9 -9.26 12.96 -13.95
N SER A 10 -9.77 13.91 -13.19
CA SER A 10 -9.30 14.22 -11.84
C SER A 10 -10.33 13.79 -10.79
N MET A 11 -9.84 13.47 -9.60
CA MET A 11 -10.69 13.14 -8.47
C MET A 11 -11.35 14.37 -7.89
N GLU A 12 -12.57 14.21 -7.39
CA GLU A 12 -13.15 15.15 -6.45
C GLU A 12 -12.50 15.03 -5.07
N LYS A 13 -12.44 16.11 -4.29
CA LYS A 13 -11.78 16.08 -2.97
C LYS A 13 -12.43 15.04 -2.05
N GLY A 14 -11.61 14.20 -1.42
CA GLY A 14 -12.07 13.13 -0.53
C GLY A 14 -12.63 11.89 -1.23
N GLY A 15 -12.51 11.80 -2.57
CA GLY A 15 -12.87 10.60 -3.31
C GLY A 15 -11.92 9.43 -3.09
N ASP A 16 -12.40 8.20 -3.28
CA ASP A 16 -11.57 6.99 -3.25
C ASP A 16 -10.89 6.77 -4.62
N ILE A 17 -9.55 6.89 -4.63
CA ILE A 17 -8.72 6.71 -5.82
C ILE A 17 -8.72 5.31 -6.40
N ILE A 18 -8.86 4.30 -5.56
CA ILE A 18 -8.92 2.91 -5.96
C ILE A 18 -10.27 2.61 -6.59
N ALA A 19 -11.37 3.09 -5.98
CA ALA A 19 -12.71 2.97 -6.53
C ALA A 19 -12.86 3.68 -7.87
N LEU A 20 -12.34 4.91 -8.00
CA LEU A 20 -12.32 5.64 -9.27
C LEU A 20 -11.59 4.85 -10.35
N GLY A 21 -10.41 4.29 -10.06
CA GLY A 21 -9.65 3.48 -11.00
C GLY A 21 -10.45 2.27 -11.53
N LYS A 22 -11.12 1.52 -10.64
CA LYS A 22 -11.98 0.39 -11.03
C LYS A 22 -13.15 0.82 -11.92
N ASN A 23 -13.83 1.90 -11.55
CA ASN A 23 -14.97 2.41 -12.32
C ASN A 23 -14.55 2.91 -13.70
N LEU A 24 -13.40 3.58 -13.78
CA LEU A 24 -12.82 4.03 -15.04
C LEU A 24 -12.42 2.86 -15.94
N GLU A 25 -11.87 1.78 -15.40
CA GLU A 25 -11.55 0.57 -16.17
C GLU A 25 -12.80 -0.08 -16.77
N SER A 26 -13.85 -0.24 -15.96
CA SER A 26 -15.13 -0.81 -16.40
C SER A 26 -15.78 0.05 -17.49
N THR A 27 -15.81 1.36 -17.28
CA THR A 27 -16.39 2.33 -18.24
C THR A 27 -15.57 2.39 -19.53
N ALA A 28 -14.24 2.44 -19.43
CA ALA A 28 -13.35 2.43 -20.59
C ALA A 28 -13.50 1.15 -21.41
N SER A 29 -13.64 -0.01 -20.75
CA SER A 29 -13.88 -1.29 -21.41
C SER A 29 -15.23 -1.31 -22.14
N PHE A 30 -16.29 -0.78 -21.51
CA PHE A 30 -17.59 -0.64 -22.15
C PHE A 30 -17.53 0.30 -23.37
N ILE A 31 -16.89 1.46 -23.26
CA ILE A 31 -16.76 2.41 -24.36
C ILE A 31 -15.95 1.79 -25.51
N LYS A 32 -14.84 1.10 -25.22
CA LYS A 32 -14.03 0.39 -26.22
C LYS A 32 -14.87 -0.55 -27.09
N SER A 33 -15.84 -1.25 -26.50
CA SER A 33 -16.72 -2.18 -27.23
C SER A 33 -17.67 -1.51 -28.24
N LYS A 34 -17.89 -0.19 -28.08
CA LYS A 34 -18.78 0.61 -28.93
C LYS A 34 -18.03 1.52 -29.89
N LEU A 35 -16.70 1.50 -29.90
CA LEU A 35 -15.92 2.36 -30.78
C LEU A 35 -16.01 1.87 -32.23
N PRO A 36 -16.18 2.79 -33.20
CA PRO A 36 -16.13 2.45 -34.61
C PRO A 36 -14.71 2.04 -35.02
N VAL A 37 -14.63 1.26 -36.10
CA VAL A 37 -13.37 0.77 -36.65
C VAL A 37 -12.42 1.94 -36.94
N GLY A 38 -11.19 1.86 -36.45
CA GLY A 38 -10.16 2.90 -36.62
C GLY A 38 -9.97 3.83 -35.42
N ILE A 39 -10.82 3.76 -34.38
CA ILE A 39 -10.62 4.50 -33.12
C ILE A 39 -10.11 3.56 -32.03
N GLU A 40 -8.96 3.89 -31.45
CA GLU A 40 -8.36 3.15 -30.32
C GLU A 40 -8.32 4.00 -29.05
N LEU A 41 -8.81 3.45 -27.95
CA LEU A 41 -8.68 4.05 -26.62
C LEU A 41 -7.44 3.48 -25.92
N GLN A 42 -6.45 4.32 -25.64
CA GLN A 42 -5.28 3.96 -24.82
C GLN A 42 -5.21 4.81 -23.56
N ARG A 43 -4.84 4.17 -22.44
CA ARG A 43 -4.57 4.87 -21.19
C ARG A 43 -3.09 5.25 -21.16
N VAL A 44 -2.82 6.55 -21.11
CA VAL A 44 -1.45 7.11 -21.17
C VAL A 44 -0.84 7.27 -19.77
N ALA A 45 -1.67 7.59 -18.77
CA ALA A 45 -1.25 7.72 -17.38
C ALA A 45 -2.31 7.12 -16.45
N ASP A 46 -1.86 6.36 -15.44
CA ASP A 46 -2.72 5.71 -14.46
C ASP A 46 -2.15 5.94 -13.04
N GLN A 47 -2.46 7.11 -12.48
CA GLN A 47 -2.09 7.48 -11.12
C GLN A 47 -2.67 6.53 -10.06
N PRO A 48 -3.95 6.08 -10.14
CA PRO A 48 -4.49 5.08 -9.21
C PRO A 48 -3.71 3.78 -9.15
N LYS A 49 -3.29 3.25 -10.31
CA LYS A 49 -2.48 2.03 -10.39
C LYS A 49 -1.12 2.21 -9.73
N ALA A 50 -0.47 3.35 -9.95
CA ALA A 50 0.81 3.66 -9.34
C ALA A 50 0.74 3.80 -7.81
N VAL A 51 -0.37 4.31 -7.28
CA VAL A 51 -0.63 4.38 -5.82
C VAL A 51 -0.87 2.98 -5.25
N THR A 52 -1.75 2.20 -5.88
CA THR A 52 -2.09 0.84 -5.42
C THR A 52 -0.85 -0.07 -5.39
N ALA A 53 -0.02 -0.01 -6.44
CA ALA A 53 1.24 -0.75 -6.49
C ALA A 53 2.17 -0.38 -5.33
N SER A 54 2.35 0.92 -5.06
CA SER A 54 3.21 1.38 -3.96
C SER A 54 2.67 1.00 -2.58
N VAL A 55 1.35 1.00 -2.36
CA VAL A 55 0.75 0.49 -1.10
C VAL A 55 1.03 -1.00 -0.95
N SER A 56 0.84 -1.79 -2.00
CA SER A 56 1.08 -3.24 -1.94
C SER A 56 2.55 -3.59 -1.69
N GLU A 57 3.46 -2.85 -2.31
CA GLU A 57 4.90 -3.01 -2.12
C GLU A 57 5.32 -2.62 -0.70
N PHE A 58 4.78 -1.52 -0.17
CA PHE A 58 4.98 -1.12 1.23
C PHE A 58 4.51 -2.19 2.22
N LEU A 59 3.29 -2.72 2.06
CA LEU A 59 2.76 -3.75 2.96
C LEU A 59 3.61 -5.01 2.93
N ARG A 60 4.15 -5.36 1.76
CA ARG A 60 5.06 -6.49 1.60
C ARG A 60 6.38 -6.25 2.32
N THR A 61 7.04 -5.12 2.10
CA THR A 61 8.33 -4.82 2.74
C THR A 61 8.20 -4.68 4.25
N LEU A 62 7.11 -4.08 4.72
CA LEU A 62 6.78 -4.01 6.15
C LEU A 62 6.65 -5.41 6.76
N THR A 63 5.92 -6.31 6.09
CA THR A 63 5.73 -7.69 6.57
C THR A 63 7.06 -8.45 6.63
N GLU A 64 7.90 -8.31 5.60
CA GLU A 64 9.24 -8.91 5.56
C GLU A 64 10.12 -8.37 6.70
N ALA A 65 10.11 -7.05 6.95
CA ALA A 65 10.85 -6.42 8.03
C ALA A 65 10.40 -6.90 9.42
N VAL A 66 9.09 -6.94 9.67
CA VAL A 66 8.52 -7.45 10.94
C VAL A 66 8.91 -8.91 11.16
N LEU A 67 8.83 -9.75 10.13
CA LEU A 67 9.24 -11.15 10.23
C LEU A 67 10.71 -11.30 10.61
N ILE A 68 11.61 -10.51 10.00
CA ILE A 68 13.04 -10.51 10.33
C ILE A 68 13.24 -10.05 11.78
N VAL A 69 12.61 -8.95 12.19
CA VAL A 69 12.73 -8.42 13.56
C VAL A 69 12.25 -9.46 14.57
N LEU A 70 11.15 -10.16 14.32
CA LEU A 70 10.66 -11.23 15.18
C LEU A 70 11.63 -12.40 15.21
N ALA A 71 12.11 -12.86 14.06
CA ALA A 71 13.10 -13.93 13.99
C ALA A 71 14.36 -13.61 14.80
N VAL A 72 14.93 -12.41 14.61
CA VAL A 72 16.11 -11.94 15.36
C VAL A 72 15.79 -11.79 16.83
N SER A 73 14.63 -11.25 17.20
CA SER A 73 14.22 -11.09 18.60
C SER A 73 14.08 -12.43 19.31
N PHE A 74 13.46 -13.43 18.68
CA PHE A 74 13.37 -14.77 19.25
C PHE A 74 14.74 -15.45 19.38
N ILE A 75 15.64 -15.26 18.41
CA ILE A 75 17.00 -15.80 18.49
C ILE A 75 17.81 -15.08 19.59
N ALA A 76 17.75 -13.76 19.66
CA ALA A 76 18.57 -12.96 20.57
C ALA A 76 18.07 -12.98 22.02
N LEU A 77 16.75 -12.95 22.23
CA LEU A 77 16.12 -12.86 23.56
C LEU A 77 15.56 -14.20 24.06
N GLY A 78 15.17 -15.09 23.14
CA GLY A 78 14.59 -16.39 23.46
C GLY A 78 15.61 -17.53 23.57
N TRP A 79 16.83 -17.38 23.04
CA TRP A 79 17.86 -18.41 23.12
C TRP A 79 18.68 -18.30 24.42
N HIS A 80 18.10 -18.75 25.53
CA HIS A 80 18.87 -18.89 26.77
C HIS A 80 19.67 -20.20 26.76
N THR A 81 21.01 -20.07 26.66
CA THR A 81 21.92 -21.18 26.31
C THR A 81 22.08 -22.27 27.38
N LYS A 82 21.56 -22.13 28.62
CA LYS A 82 21.57 -23.21 29.65
C LYS A 82 20.46 -23.02 30.72
N PRO A 83 19.50 -23.95 30.91
CA PRO A 83 19.05 -25.02 30.02
C PRO A 83 18.22 -24.46 28.85
N PHE A 84 18.11 -25.18 27.74
CA PHE A 84 17.34 -24.77 26.55
C PHE A 84 15.88 -24.42 26.90
N ARG A 85 15.59 -23.13 27.11
CA ARG A 85 14.23 -22.61 27.31
C ARG A 85 14.01 -21.51 26.28
N LEU A 86 13.03 -21.71 25.41
CA LEU A 86 12.56 -20.70 24.48
C LEU A 86 11.59 -19.79 25.22
N ASP A 87 12.09 -18.68 25.78
CA ASP A 87 11.21 -17.68 26.38
C ASP A 87 10.56 -16.86 25.26
N ALA A 88 9.32 -17.21 24.91
CA ALA A 88 8.56 -16.53 23.85
C ALA A 88 8.01 -15.16 24.28
N ARG A 89 8.10 -14.82 25.57
CA ARG A 89 7.50 -13.60 26.16
C ARG A 89 8.07 -12.30 25.55
N PRO A 90 9.40 -12.12 25.39
CA PRO A 90 9.96 -10.91 24.82
C PRO A 90 9.59 -10.74 23.35
N GLY A 91 9.64 -11.82 22.57
CA GLY A 91 9.25 -11.80 21.16
C GLY A 91 7.76 -11.49 20.96
N LEU A 92 6.89 -11.96 21.86
CA LEU A 92 5.46 -11.65 21.84
C LEU A 92 5.17 -10.16 22.08
N VAL A 93 5.94 -9.50 22.98
CA VAL A 93 5.79 -8.06 23.21
C VAL A 93 6.12 -7.27 21.95
N VAL A 94 7.21 -7.61 21.26
CA VAL A 94 7.61 -6.95 20.00
C VAL A 94 6.57 -7.22 18.90
N ALA A 95 6.08 -8.45 18.79
CA ALA A 95 5.06 -8.83 17.81
C ALA A 95 3.75 -8.07 17.97
N LEU A 96 3.36 -7.75 19.21
CA LEU A 96 2.15 -6.99 19.48
C LEU A 96 2.37 -5.48 19.31
N THR A 97 3.55 -4.99 19.64
CA THR A 97 3.85 -3.54 19.66
C THR A 97 3.90 -2.97 18.25
N ILE A 98 4.49 -3.67 17.27
CA ILE A 98 4.65 -3.12 15.91
C ILE A 98 3.28 -2.88 15.23
N PRO A 99 2.35 -3.86 15.15
CA PRO A 99 1.02 -3.62 14.58
C PRO A 99 0.22 -2.57 15.34
N LEU A 100 0.38 -2.52 16.68
CA LEU A 100 -0.32 -1.56 17.51
C LEU A 100 0.13 -0.12 17.22
N VAL A 101 1.43 0.14 17.13
CA VAL A 101 1.98 1.46 16.80
C VAL A 101 1.52 1.90 15.42
N LEU A 102 1.58 1.00 14.41
CA LEU A 102 1.10 1.29 13.06
C LEU A 102 -0.40 1.59 13.01
N ALA A 103 -1.22 0.83 13.75
CA ALA A 103 -2.65 1.06 13.84
C ALA A 103 -2.96 2.44 14.45
N VAL A 104 -2.24 2.84 15.49
CA VAL A 104 -2.36 4.17 16.09
C VAL A 104 -1.92 5.25 15.11
N THR A 105 -0.80 5.06 14.39
CA THR A 105 -0.35 6.02 13.37
C THR A 105 -1.38 6.19 12.25
N PHE A 106 -1.93 5.10 11.71
CA PHE A 106 -2.99 5.16 10.69
C PHE A 106 -4.27 5.80 11.22
N LEU A 107 -4.62 5.57 12.49
CA LEU A 107 -5.75 6.23 13.12
C LEU A 107 -5.56 7.75 13.16
N PHE A 108 -4.39 8.23 13.58
CA PHE A 108 -4.09 9.66 13.58
C PHE A 108 -4.03 10.24 12.17
N MET A 109 -3.43 9.54 11.20
CA MET A 109 -3.45 9.97 9.80
C MET A 109 -4.87 10.15 9.29
N ARG A 110 -5.80 9.25 9.65
CA ARG A 110 -7.22 9.39 9.33
C ARG A 110 -7.87 10.60 10.02
N ILE A 111 -7.51 10.89 11.27
CA ILE A 111 -8.06 12.03 12.03
C ILE A 111 -7.56 13.37 11.45
N PHE A 112 -6.34 13.40 10.92
CA PHE A 112 -5.72 14.58 10.32
C PHE A 112 -5.90 14.69 8.80
N ASP A 113 -6.73 13.83 8.18
CA ASP A 113 -6.95 13.78 6.72
C ASP A 113 -5.64 13.68 5.90
N ILE A 114 -4.67 12.90 6.40
CA ILE A 114 -3.40 12.65 5.71
C ILE A 114 -3.54 11.43 4.80
N ASP A 115 -3.48 11.66 3.49
CA ASP A 115 -3.53 10.60 2.48
C ASP A 115 -2.29 9.70 2.47
N LEU A 116 -2.49 8.42 2.14
CA LEU A 116 -1.44 7.42 1.94
C LEU A 116 -0.70 7.66 0.62
N HIS A 117 0.13 8.70 0.58
CA HIS A 117 1.03 8.97 -0.53
C HIS A 117 2.32 8.16 -0.42
N LYS A 118 3.00 7.97 -1.56
CA LYS A 118 4.33 7.30 -1.59
C LYS A 118 5.32 7.88 -0.58
N ILE A 119 5.26 9.20 -0.37
CA ILE A 119 6.09 9.92 0.61
C ILE A 119 5.69 9.56 2.05
N SER A 120 4.39 9.52 2.34
CA SER A 120 3.89 9.12 3.67
C SER A 120 4.17 7.65 3.98
N LEU A 121 4.07 6.76 2.98
CA LEU A 121 4.42 5.35 3.11
C LEU A 121 5.92 5.15 3.37
N GLY A 122 6.78 5.92 2.69
CA GLY A 122 8.23 5.90 2.93
C GLY A 122 8.60 6.37 4.34
N ALA A 123 7.93 7.40 4.85
CA ALA A 123 8.14 7.88 6.22
C ALA A 123 7.81 6.80 7.28
N LEU A 124 6.80 5.96 7.02
CA LEU A 124 6.38 4.89 7.92
C LEU A 124 7.35 3.69 7.96
N ILE A 125 8.24 3.54 6.96
CA ILE A 125 9.29 2.51 6.97
C ILE A 125 10.51 2.97 7.79
N ILE A 126 10.83 4.27 7.75
CA ILE A 126 12.04 4.83 8.37
C ILE A 126 11.83 5.15 9.86
N ALA A 127 10.59 5.46 10.26
CA ALA A 127 10.20 5.71 11.64
C ALA A 127 10.16 4.43 12.47
#